data_AF-A0A2V9WRD7-F1
#
_entry.id   AF-A0A2V9WRD7-F1
#
_cell.length_a   1.000
_cell.length_b   1.000
_cell.length_c   1.000
_cell.angle_alpha   90.00
_cell.angle_beta   90.00
_cell.angle_gamma   90.00
#
_symmetry.space_group_name_H-M   'P 1'
#
loop_
_entity.id
_entity.type
_entity.pdbx_description
1 polymer ?
#
loop_
_entity_poly.entity_id
_entity_poly.type
_entity_poly.pdbx_seq_one_letter_code
_entity_poly.pdbx_strand_id
1 'polypeptide(L)'
;MPQEISVSYQAIKSKVYRLVDALVVGEKTEAEVQESISRWWNLIHPADRPIAQKYLLAVLGRSTSALEAIEDSLNCTTDFAAVSPDESGKRRRLEQLIKRTMVKPASLGTAV
;
A
#
# COMPACT_ATOMS: atom_id res chain seq x y z
N MET A 1 -41.30 6.32 18.91
CA MET A 1 -41.30 5.51 17.67
C MET A 1 -39.91 4.90 17.52
N PRO A 2 -39.74 3.56 17.51
CA PRO A 2 -38.43 2.96 17.26
C PRO A 2 -38.03 3.24 15.80
N GLN A 3 -36.86 3.83 15.59
CA GLN A 3 -36.33 4.05 14.25
C GLN A 3 -35.95 2.69 13.66
N GLU A 4 -36.73 2.18 12.71
CA GLU A 4 -36.37 0.97 11.97
C GLU A 4 -35.18 1.29 11.07
N ILE A 5 -34.03 0.69 11.36
CA ILE A 5 -32.83 0.86 10.53
C ILE A 5 -32.98 -0.03 9.31
N SER A 6 -33.13 0.56 8.13
CA SER A 6 -33.09 -0.19 6.87
C SER A 6 -31.70 -0.82 6.69
N VAL A 7 -31.64 -2.15 6.71
CA VAL A 7 -30.41 -2.92 6.50
C VAL A 7 -30.12 -3.03 5.00
N SER A 8 -29.42 -2.04 4.47
CA SER A 8 -28.89 -2.06 3.10
C SER A 8 -27.37 -1.97 3.10
N TYR A 9 -26.73 -2.47 2.04
CA TYR A 9 -25.29 -2.32 1.86
C TYR A 9 -24.84 -0.85 1.92
N GLN A 10 -25.63 0.07 1.35
CA GLN A 10 -25.33 1.51 1.35
C GLN A 10 -25.41 2.10 2.77
N ALA A 11 -26.40 1.70 3.57
CA ALA A 11 -26.53 2.18 4.95
C ALA A 11 -25.32 1.76 5.80
N ILE A 12 -24.88 0.51 5.64
CA ILE A 12 -23.71 -0.03 6.33
C ILE A 12 -22.45 0.69 5.89
N LYS A 13 -22.23 0.83 4.57
CA LYS A 13 -21.09 1.58 4.02
C LYS A 13 -21.05 3.01 4.57
N SER A 14 -22.19 3.72 4.56
CA SER A 14 -22.29 5.07 5.10
C SER A 14 -21.96 5.14 6.60
N LYS A 15 -22.40 4.16 7.39
CA LYS A 15 -22.10 4.09 8.82
C LYS A 15 -20.61 3.86 9.07
N VAL A 16 -19.99 2.92 8.36
CA VAL A 16 -18.55 2.62 8.49
C VAL A 16 -17.72 3.84 8.11
N TYR A 17 -17.96 4.43 6.94
CA TYR A 17 -17.14 5.55 6.47
C TYR A 17 -17.27 6.79 7.35
N ARG A 18 -18.46 7.07 7.91
CA ARG A 18 -18.61 8.15 8.89
C ARG A 18 -17.85 7.90 10.19
N LEU A 19 -17.74 6.65 10.63
CA LEU A 19 -16.96 6.33 11.83
C LEU A 19 -15.46 6.42 11.57
N VAL A 20 -15.00 5.96 10.40
CA VAL A 20 -13.61 6.10 9.98
C VAL A 20 -13.24 7.57 9.87
N ASP A 21 -14.05 8.37 9.17
CA ASP A 21 -13.84 9.81 9.01
C ASP A 21 -13.74 10.53 10.36
N ALA A 22 -14.68 10.28 11.28
CA ALA A 22 -14.66 10.87 12.62
C ALA A 22 -13.41 10.49 13.43
N LEU A 23 -12.89 9.26 13.27
CA LEU A 23 -11.65 8.84 13.91
C LEU A 23 -10.43 9.53 13.29
N VAL A 24 -10.36 9.57 11.96
CA VAL A 24 -9.24 10.17 11.20
C VAL A 24 -9.12 11.67 11.47
N VAL A 25 -10.24 12.38 11.57
CA VAL A 25 -10.27 13.82 11.89
C VAL A 25 -10.01 14.08 13.39
N GLY A 26 -10.00 13.05 14.23
CA GLY A 26 -9.82 13.16 15.68
C GLY A 26 -11.06 13.67 16.42
N GLU A 27 -12.25 13.65 15.78
CA GLU A 27 -13.53 13.96 16.42
C GLU A 27 -13.92 12.88 17.44
N LYS A 28 -13.55 11.62 17.16
CA LYS A 28 -13.81 10.48 18.04
C LYS A 28 -12.54 9.69 18.32
N THR A 29 -12.46 9.15 19.52
CA THR A 29 -11.48 8.15 19.93
C THR A 29 -11.89 6.75 19.47
N GLU A 30 -10.93 5.81 19.50
CA GLU A 30 -11.19 4.40 19.17
C GLU A 30 -12.29 3.79 20.07
N ALA A 31 -12.29 4.13 21.36
CA ALA A 31 -13.29 3.67 22.32
C ALA A 31 -14.70 4.17 21.96
N GLU A 32 -14.83 5.43 21.56
CA GLU A 32 -16.11 6.01 21.14
C GLU A 32 -16.61 5.42 19.82
N VAL A 33 -15.70 5.05 18.91
CA VAL A 33 -16.04 4.32 17.68
C VAL A 33 -16.58 2.92 18.02
N GLN A 34 -15.89 2.18 18.90
CA GLN A 34 -16.32 0.86 19.38
C GLN A 34 -17.70 0.91 20.04
N GLU A 35 -17.94 1.91 20.88
CA GLU A 35 -19.24 2.10 21.52
C GLU A 35 -20.33 2.50 20.51
N SER A 36 -20.00 3.36 19.54
CA SER A 36 -20.94 3.80 18.51
C SER A 36 -21.37 2.68 17.58
N ILE A 37 -20.46 1.79 17.19
CA ILE A 37 -20.81 0.63 16.36
C ILE A 37 -21.60 -0.40 17.17
N SER A 38 -21.24 -0.64 18.44
CA SER A 38 -21.95 -1.57 19.32
C SER A 38 -23.40 -1.12 19.59
N ARG A 39 -23.59 0.16 19.90
CA ARG A 39 -24.93 0.76 20.09
C ARG A 39 -25.74 0.67 18.80
N TRP A 40 -25.14 0.99 17.66
CA TRP A 40 -25.83 0.91 16.37
C TRP A 40 -26.19 -0.53 15.98
N TRP A 41 -25.32 -1.51 16.26
CA TRP A 41 -25.59 -2.93 16.02
C TRP A 41 -26.80 -3.44 16.80
N ASN A 42 -26.98 -2.97 18.03
CA ASN A 42 -28.13 -3.33 18.87
C ASN A 42 -29.47 -2.79 18.36
N LEU A 43 -29.46 -1.75 17.51
CA LEU A 43 -30.67 -1.23 16.87
C LEU A 43 -31.09 -2.04 15.64
N ILE A 44 -30.23 -2.92 15.12
CA ILE A 44 -30.55 -3.79 13.99
C ILE A 44 -31.43 -4.94 14.48
N HIS A 45 -32.56 -5.14 13.79
CA HIS A 45 -33.48 -6.22 14.09
C HIS A 45 -32.76 -7.58 14.02
N PRO A 46 -32.94 -8.49 15.02
CA PRO A 46 -32.19 -9.74 15.08
C PRO A 46 -32.22 -10.59 13.81
N ALA A 47 -33.36 -10.60 13.10
CA ALA A 47 -33.51 -11.34 11.84
C ALA A 47 -32.63 -10.81 10.70
N ASP A 48 -32.29 -9.51 10.72
CA ASP A 48 -31.49 -8.87 9.68
C ASP A 48 -29.98 -8.84 10.01
N ARG A 49 -29.58 -9.28 11.22
CA ARG A 49 -28.18 -9.32 11.63
C ARG A 49 -27.29 -10.17 10.71
N PRO A 50 -27.70 -11.34 10.21
CA PRO A 50 -26.86 -12.13 9.31
C PRO A 50 -26.51 -11.38 8.02
N ILE A 51 -27.49 -10.68 7.44
CA ILE A 51 -27.28 -9.89 6.21
C ILE A 51 -26.49 -8.61 6.51
N ALA A 52 -26.74 -7.95 7.64
CA ALA A 52 -25.95 -6.80 8.09
C ALA A 52 -24.48 -7.18 8.31
N GLN A 53 -24.21 -8.32 8.96
CA GLN A 53 -22.85 -8.81 9.21
C GLN A 53 -22.11 -9.08 7.90
N LYS A 54 -22.77 -9.75 6.95
CA LYS A 54 -22.20 -10.01 5.62
C LYS A 54 -21.77 -8.73 4.93
N TYR A 55 -22.63 -7.71 4.92
CA TYR A 55 -22.32 -6.42 4.32
C TYR A 55 -21.24 -5.66 5.09
N LEU A 56 -21.25 -5.70 6.43
CA LEU A 56 -20.24 -5.05 7.26
C LEU A 56 -18.85 -5.62 6.98
N LEU A 57 -18.71 -6.95 6.98
CA LEU A 57 -17.46 -7.63 6.65
C LEU A 57 -17.00 -7.30 5.22
N ALA A 58 -17.93 -7.26 4.25
CA ALA A 58 -17.59 -6.91 2.88
C ALA A 58 -17.11 -5.46 2.73
N VAL A 59 -17.68 -4.50 3.47
CA VAL A 59 -17.23 -3.11 3.47
C VAL A 59 -15.86 -2.99 4.13
N LEU A 60 -15.67 -3.60 5.31
CA LEU A 60 -14.40 -3.58 6.03
C LEU A 60 -13.28 -4.19 5.18
N GLY A 61 -13.48 -5.39 4.62
CA GLY A 61 -12.48 -6.05 3.78
C GLY A 61 -12.07 -5.22 2.57
N ARG A 62 -13.03 -4.62 1.84
CA ARG A 62 -12.71 -3.72 0.72
C ARG A 62 -11.99 -2.44 1.16
N SER A 63 -12.31 -1.93 2.34
CA SER A 63 -11.67 -0.72 2.87
C SER A 63 -10.22 -1.01 3.25
N THR A 64 -9.96 -2.14 3.90
CA THR A 64 -8.60 -2.61 4.19
C THR A 64 -7.79 -2.81 2.91
N SER A 65 -8.32 -3.53 1.91
CA SER A 65 -7.62 -3.71 0.63
C SER A 65 -7.36 -2.38 -0.11
N ALA A 66 -8.25 -1.40 0.02
CA ALA A 66 -8.01 -0.07 -0.55
C ALA A 66 -6.88 0.67 0.18
N LEU A 67 -6.81 0.58 1.51
CA LEU A 67 -5.72 1.16 2.30
C LEU A 67 -4.38 0.48 1.99
N GLU A 68 -4.35 -0.85 1.90
CA GLU A 68 -3.18 -1.63 1.49
C GLU A 68 -2.68 -1.20 0.10
N ALA A 69 -3.59 -1.10 -0.88
CA ALA A 69 -3.22 -0.67 -2.24
C ALA A 69 -2.63 0.76 -2.29
N ILE A 70 -3.12 1.66 -1.42
CA ILE A 70 -2.57 3.01 -1.28
C ILE A 70 -1.16 2.94 -0.70
N GLU A 71 -0.96 2.19 0.39
CA GLU A 71 0.33 1.99 1.04
C GLU A 71 1.36 1.36 0.09
N ASP A 72 0.98 0.28 -0.60
CA ASP A 72 1.82 -0.41 -1.58
C ASP A 72 2.27 0.52 -2.71
N SER A 73 1.37 1.37 -3.20
CA SER A 73 1.70 2.32 -4.28
C SER A 73 2.76 3.34 -3.85
N LEU A 74 2.73 3.76 -2.57
CA LEU A 74 3.69 4.71 -2.02
C LEU A 74 5.05 4.05 -1.79
N ASN A 75 5.05 2.83 -1.21
CA ASN A 75 6.27 2.06 -0.96
C ASN A 75 6.98 1.68 -2.27
N CYS A 76 6.22 1.28 -3.30
CA CYS A 76 6.77 0.99 -4.63
C CYS A 76 7.38 2.25 -5.28
N THR A 77 6.79 3.44 -5.06
CA THR A 77 7.33 4.70 -5.58
C THR A 77 8.64 5.10 -4.88
N THR A 78 8.78 4.81 -3.59
CA THR A 78 10.02 5.12 -2.84
C THR A 78 11.20 4.21 -3.22
N ASP A 79 10.96 2.97 -3.66
CA ASP A 79 12.03 2.07 -4.11
C ASP A 79 12.66 2.50 -5.44
N PHE A 80 11.96 3.29 -6.27
CA PHE A 80 12.54 3.88 -7.49
C PHE A 80 13.53 5.02 -7.19
N ALA A 81 13.47 5.65 -6.01
CA ALA A 81 14.43 6.70 -5.63
C ALA A 81 15.79 6.13 -5.17
N ALA A 82 15.85 4.85 -4.80
CA ALA A 82 17.09 4.17 -4.42
C ALA A 82 17.88 3.62 -5.62
N VAL A 83 17.29 3.57 -6.83
CA VAL A 83 18.01 3.28 -8.07
C VAL A 83 18.43 4.59 -8.74
N SER A 84 19.40 5.25 -8.11
CA SER A 84 20.24 6.23 -8.82
C SER A 84 21.15 5.51 -9.85
N PRO A 85 21.54 6.20 -10.92
CA PRO A 85 21.76 5.64 -12.24
C PRO A 85 23.12 4.95 -12.37
N ASP A 86 23.15 3.91 -13.22
CA ASP A 86 24.26 3.53 -14.09
C ASP A 86 25.67 4.09 -13.74
N GLU A 87 26.36 3.44 -12.81
CA GLU A 87 27.83 3.48 -12.75
C GLU A 87 28.44 2.19 -13.35
N SER A 88 27.78 1.62 -14.37
CA SER A 88 28.32 0.48 -15.14
C SER A 88 29.17 0.95 -16.33
N GLY A 89 28.97 2.19 -16.82
CA GLY A 89 29.72 2.75 -17.95
C GLY A 89 31.16 3.21 -17.62
N LYS A 90 31.45 3.64 -16.39
CA LYS A 90 32.76 4.22 -16.04
C LYS A 90 33.82 3.19 -15.65
N ARG A 91 33.43 1.98 -15.22
CA ARG A 91 34.37 0.88 -14.94
C ARG A 91 34.99 0.28 -16.22
N ARG A 92 34.30 0.32 -17.36
CA ARG A 92 34.86 -0.18 -18.63
C ARG A 92 35.95 0.72 -19.24
N ARG A 93 35.94 2.03 -18.99
CA ARG A 93 36.95 2.94 -19.57
C ARG A 93 38.30 2.86 -18.84
N LEU A 94 38.30 2.62 -17.53
CA LEU A 94 39.54 2.49 -16.77
C LEU A 94 40.27 1.15 -17.06
N GLU A 95 39.52 0.05 -17.27
CA GLU A 95 40.09 -1.24 -17.68
C GLU A 95 40.71 -1.20 -19.10
N GLN A 96 40.14 -0.41 -20.02
CA GLN A 96 40.70 -0.24 -21.37
C GLN A 96 41.95 0.64 -21.41
N LEU A 97 42.11 1.56 -20.46
CA LEU A 97 43.31 2.38 -20.35
C LEU A 97 44.50 1.57 -19.80
N ILE A 98 44.25 0.71 -18.80
CA ILE A 98 45.28 -0.15 -18.19
C ILE A 98 45.81 -1.20 -19.20
N LYS A 99 44.97 -1.72 -20.10
CA LYS A 99 45.41 -2.63 -21.17
C LYS A 99 46.21 -1.95 -22.29
N ARG A 100 46.16 -0.62 -22.43
CA ARG A 100 46.88 0.11 -23.47
C ARG A 100 48.30 0.49 -23.08
N THR A 101 48.62 0.54 -21.79
CA THR A 101 49.94 0.96 -21.29
C THR A 101 50.94 -0.18 -21.13
N MET A 102 50.52 -1.44 -21.30
CA MET A 102 51.41 -2.60 -21.19
C MET A 102 51.56 -3.36 -22.51
N VAL A 103 52.75 -3.13 -23.10
CA VAL A 103 53.53 -4.05 -23.94
C VAL A 103 53.20 -4.14 -25.44
N LYS A 104 53.79 -3.22 -26.20
CA LYS A 104 54.60 -3.52 -27.40
C LYS A 104 55.73 -2.48 -27.41
N PRO A 105 57.02 -2.82 -27.60
CA PRO A 105 57.46 -3.35 -28.90
C PRO A 105 58.69 -4.29 -28.94
N ALA A 106 58.78 -4.99 -30.08
CA ALA A 106 59.98 -5.16 -30.93
C ALA A 106 61.20 -5.90 -30.35
N SER A 107 61.91 -6.78 -31.06
CA SER A 107 61.89 -7.29 -32.45
C SER A 107 63.14 -8.17 -32.60
N LEU A 108 63.26 -8.83 -33.75
CA LEU A 108 64.46 -9.41 -34.39
C LEU A 108 64.54 -10.93 -34.33
N GLY A 109 63.90 -11.54 -35.34
CA GLY A 109 64.46 -12.73 -35.95
C GLY A 109 65.68 -12.35 -36.79
N THR A 110 66.66 -13.25 -36.80
CA THR A 110 67.73 -13.30 -37.80
C THR A 110 67.82 -14.75 -38.27
N ALA A 111 67.67 -14.93 -39.57
CA ALA A 111 67.88 -16.18 -40.31
C ALA A 111 69.38 -16.54 -40.37
N VAL A 112 69.71 -17.83 -40.37
CA VAL A 112 70.12 -18.66 -41.52
C VAL A 112 70.07 -20.11 -41.07
#